data_AF-A0A7R9M0W0-F1
#
_entry.id   AF-A0A7R9M0W0-F1
#
_cell.length_a   1.000
_cell.length_b   1.000
_cell.length_c   1.000
_cell.angle_alpha   90.00
_cell.angle_beta   90.00
_cell.angle_gamma   90.00
#
_symmetry.space_group_name_H-M   'P 1'
#
loop_
_entity.id
_entity.type
_entity.pdbx_description
1 polymer ?
#
loop_
_entity_poly.entity_id
_entity_poly.type
_entity_poly.pdbx_seq_one_letter_code
_entity_poly.pdbx_strand_id
1 'polypeptide(L)'
;MGFFIKEIQIHTEPTVDIDHYNSLYSRRSVREVLEAFSLNKDNSQFCLAHLFTHRSFDGSVLGLAYVASPRMSSVGGICSPSYYGSTSSNTAGRNLYLNTGLTTTRNSFGQRIITREAVLVTAHEFGHNWGSEHDPHTEECSPPAQ
;
A
#
# COMPACT_ATOMS: atom_id res chain seq x y z
N MET A 1 8.60 15.83 11.84
CA MET A 1 8.63 14.39 11.47
C MET A 1 9.48 14.23 10.22
N GLY A 2 10.08 13.06 10.02
CA GLY A 2 10.86 12.74 8.82
C GLY A 2 10.96 11.23 8.64
N PHE A 3 11.34 10.80 7.44
CA PHE A 3 11.49 9.38 7.09
C PHE A 3 12.97 9.07 6.87
N PHE A 4 13.39 7.86 7.25
CA PHE A 4 14.70 7.33 6.90
C PHE A 4 14.53 5.95 6.27
N ILE A 5 15.15 5.76 5.12
CA ILE A 5 15.10 4.48 4.41
C ILE A 5 16.11 3.55 5.05
N LYS A 6 15.63 2.51 5.73
CA LYS A 6 16.47 1.48 6.32
C LYS A 6 16.95 0.47 5.27
N GLU A 7 16.10 0.11 4.32
CA GLU A 7 16.40 -0.88 3.29
C GLU A 7 15.65 -0.56 1.99
N ILE A 8 16.27 -0.88 0.84
CA ILE A 8 15.65 -0.86 -0.48
C ILE A 8 15.87 -2.23 -1.13
N GLN A 9 14.80 -2.92 -1.47
CA GLN A 9 14.83 -4.13 -2.28
C GLN A 9 14.29 -3.83 -3.68
N ILE A 10 15.09 -4.14 -4.71
CA ILE A 10 14.72 -3.96 -6.11
C ILE A 10 14.56 -5.33 -6.76
N HIS A 11 13.36 -5.62 -7.24
CA HIS A 11 13.13 -6.79 -8.08
C HIS A 11 13.39 -6.43 -9.55
N THR A 12 14.38 -7.06 -10.16
CA THR A 12 14.71 -6.83 -11.58
C THR A 12 13.86 -7.68 -12.52
N GLU A 13 13.38 -8.83 -12.04
CA GLU A 13 12.55 -9.76 -12.79
C GLU A 13 11.33 -10.18 -11.95
N PRO A 14 10.20 -10.48 -12.59
CA PRO A 14 9.03 -11.04 -11.92
C PRO A 14 9.27 -12.52 -11.56
N THR A 15 8.55 -13.02 -10.55
CA THR A 15 8.68 -14.41 -10.09
C THR A 15 7.60 -15.32 -10.68
N VAL A 16 7.92 -16.62 -10.77
CA VAL A 16 6.97 -17.68 -11.17
C VAL A 16 6.04 -18.11 -10.04
N ASP A 17 6.36 -17.75 -8.79
CA ASP A 17 5.45 -17.95 -7.66
C ASP A 17 4.17 -17.15 -7.89
N ILE A 18 3.04 -17.86 -8.02
CA ILE A 18 1.74 -17.27 -8.29
C ILE A 18 1.27 -16.38 -7.13
N ASP A 19 1.71 -16.68 -5.91
CA ASP A 19 1.26 -16.02 -4.69
C ASP A 19 2.07 -14.81 -4.28
N HIS A 20 3.23 -14.62 -4.89
CA HIS A 20 4.08 -13.47 -4.62
C HIS A 20 3.50 -12.17 -5.23
N TYR A 21 3.68 -11.04 -4.53
CA TYR A 21 3.21 -9.73 -5.01
C TYR A 21 3.85 -9.29 -6.35
N ASN A 22 5.06 -9.78 -6.63
CA ASN A 22 5.80 -9.59 -7.88
C ASN A 22 5.63 -10.75 -8.90
N SER A 23 4.49 -11.47 -8.87
CA SER A 23 4.24 -12.62 -9.75
C SER A 23 4.01 -12.24 -11.22
N LEU A 24 4.53 -13.07 -12.13
CA LEU A 24 4.28 -13.03 -13.59
C LEU A 24 2.82 -13.29 -13.97
N TYR A 25 2.13 -14.14 -13.22
CA TYR A 25 0.86 -14.75 -13.66
C TYR A 25 -0.38 -14.06 -13.09
N SER A 26 -0.20 -12.99 -12.32
CA SER A 26 -1.31 -12.39 -11.56
C SER A 26 -1.90 -11.15 -12.27
N ARG A 27 -3.12 -11.27 -12.79
CA ARG A 27 -4.03 -10.13 -12.97
C ARG A 27 -4.74 -9.83 -11.65
N ARG A 28 -3.96 -9.56 -10.60
CA ARG A 28 -4.46 -9.23 -9.27
C ARG A 28 -4.97 -7.79 -9.20
N SER A 29 -6.09 -7.62 -8.50
CA SER A 29 -6.55 -6.32 -8.03
C SER A 29 -5.51 -5.66 -7.13
N VAL A 30 -5.58 -4.33 -7.00
CA VAL A 30 -4.69 -3.58 -6.11
C VAL A 30 -4.69 -4.12 -4.67
N ARG A 31 -5.86 -4.55 -4.19
CA ARG A 31 -6.04 -5.12 -2.86
C ARG A 31 -5.27 -6.43 -2.70
N GLU A 32 -5.40 -7.36 -3.65
CA GLU A 32 -4.70 -8.65 -3.61
C GLU A 32 -3.17 -8.48 -3.69
N VAL A 33 -2.69 -7.46 -4.41
CA VAL A 33 -1.25 -7.13 -4.44
C VAL A 33 -0.79 -6.63 -3.08
N LEU A 34 -1.54 -5.72 -2.45
CA LEU A 34 -1.22 -5.23 -1.10
C LEU A 34 -1.26 -6.37 -0.08
N GLU A 35 -2.28 -7.22 -0.11
CA GLU A 35 -2.40 -8.38 0.78
C GLU A 35 -1.20 -9.34 0.59
N ALA A 36 -0.82 -9.64 -0.65
CA ALA A 36 0.35 -10.47 -0.95
C ALA A 36 1.66 -9.84 -0.45
N PHE A 37 1.83 -8.52 -0.58
CA PHE A 37 2.99 -7.80 -0.05
C PHE A 37 3.03 -7.80 1.48
N SER A 38 1.85 -7.73 2.11
CA SER A 38 1.69 -7.71 3.57
C SER A 38 1.91 -9.07 4.23
N LEU A 39 2.02 -10.14 3.44
CA LEU A 39 2.40 -11.46 3.93
C LEU A 39 3.91 -11.62 4.11
N ASN A 40 4.73 -10.66 3.65
CA ASN A 40 6.17 -10.71 3.84
C ASN A 40 6.54 -10.47 5.31
N LYS A 41 7.15 -11.48 5.95
CA LYS A 41 7.59 -11.41 7.34
C LYS A 41 8.64 -10.34 7.61
N ASP A 42 9.41 -9.95 6.60
CA ASP A 42 10.48 -8.97 6.76
C ASP A 42 9.91 -7.58 7.04
N ASN A 43 8.65 -7.33 6.66
CA ASN A 43 7.93 -6.08 6.99
C ASN A 43 7.87 -5.81 8.50
N SER A 44 7.95 -6.85 9.35
CA SER A 44 8.01 -6.72 10.82
C SER A 44 9.22 -5.94 11.34
N GLN A 45 10.27 -5.81 10.53
CA GLN A 45 11.53 -5.17 10.93
C GLN A 45 11.56 -3.65 10.67
N PHE A 46 10.48 -3.10 10.12
CA PHE A 46 10.36 -1.72 9.70
C PHE A 46 9.12 -1.07 10.32
N CYS A 47 9.15 0.24 10.53
CA CYS A 47 7.92 0.95 10.91
C CYS A 47 6.93 0.99 9.74
N LEU A 48 7.43 1.07 8.50
CA LEU A 48 6.61 1.04 7.31
C LEU A 48 7.37 0.36 6.17
N ALA A 49 6.68 -0.48 5.41
CA ALA A 49 7.17 -1.05 4.16
C ALA A 49 6.28 -0.57 3.00
N HIS A 50 6.87 -0.05 1.93
CA HIS A 50 6.11 0.52 0.81
C HIS A 50 6.54 -0.11 -0.52
N LEU A 51 5.56 -0.61 -1.26
CA LEU A 51 5.79 -1.21 -2.58
C LEU A 51 5.62 -0.17 -3.68
N PHE A 52 6.68 0.06 -4.45
CA PHE A 52 6.58 0.79 -5.72
C PHE A 52 6.39 -0.19 -6.88
N THR A 53 5.43 0.08 -7.75
CA THR A 53 5.16 -0.77 -8.92
C THR A 53 4.82 0.04 -10.18
N HIS A 54 4.73 -0.66 -11.31
CA HIS A 54 4.36 -0.09 -12.62
C HIS A 54 3.23 -0.93 -13.25
N ARG A 55 2.18 -1.17 -12.46
CA ARG A 55 1.00 -1.97 -12.83
C ARG A 55 -0.22 -1.08 -12.97
N SER A 56 -1.01 -1.27 -14.02
CA SER A 56 -2.32 -0.63 -14.11
C SER A 56 -3.32 -1.41 -13.25
N PHE A 57 -4.09 -0.69 -12.46
CA PHE A 57 -5.20 -1.25 -11.68
C PHE A 57 -6.53 -0.70 -12.20
N ASP A 58 -7.58 -1.50 -12.05
CA ASP A 58 -8.95 -1.09 -12.38
C ASP A 58 -9.44 0.02 -11.43
N GLY A 59 -10.43 0.80 -11.85
CA GLY A 59 -11.02 1.86 -11.04
C GLY A 59 -10.14 3.10 -10.86
N SER A 60 -9.12 3.28 -11.71
CA SER A 60 -8.19 4.43 -11.66
C SER A 60 -7.41 4.55 -10.35
N VAL A 61 -7.15 3.41 -9.68
CA VAL A 61 -6.40 3.37 -8.44
C VAL A 61 -4.90 3.55 -8.70
N LEU A 62 -4.28 4.51 -8.02
CA LEU A 62 -2.84 4.77 -8.09
C LEU A 62 -2.06 4.30 -6.85
N GLY A 63 -2.75 3.99 -5.75
CA GLY A 63 -2.14 3.54 -4.52
C GLY A 63 -3.16 2.86 -3.60
N LEU A 64 -2.66 2.17 -2.58
CA LEU A 64 -3.47 1.62 -1.50
C LEU A 64 -2.60 1.40 -0.27
N ALA A 65 -3.12 1.74 0.90
CA ALA A 65 -2.45 1.58 2.18
C ALA A 65 -3.41 1.16 3.29
N TYR A 66 -2.88 0.47 4.31
CA TYR A 66 -3.61 0.25 5.55
C TYR A 66 -3.59 1.52 6.41
N VAL A 67 -4.76 1.95 6.86
CA VAL A 67 -4.93 3.17 7.64
C VAL A 67 -4.60 2.90 9.11
N ALA A 68 -3.75 3.72 9.74
CA ALA A 68 -3.54 3.63 11.19
C ALA A 68 -4.77 4.13 11.95
N SER A 69 -5.00 3.62 13.16
CA SER A 69 -6.11 4.05 14.01
C SER A 69 -5.62 4.35 15.42
N PRO A 70 -6.12 5.42 16.06
CA PRO A 70 -5.84 5.69 17.48
C PRO A 70 -6.59 4.74 18.42
N ARG A 71 -7.53 3.94 17.90
CA ARG A 71 -8.33 3.01 18.72
C ARG A 71 -7.45 1.86 19.20
N MET A 72 -7.44 1.66 20.51
CA MET A 72 -6.77 0.52 21.15
C MET A 72 -7.25 -0.78 20.50
N SER A 73 -6.33 -1.70 20.17
CA SER A 73 -6.55 -2.97 19.45
C SER A 73 -6.85 -2.91 17.94
N SER A 74 -6.85 -1.72 17.33
CA SER A 74 -6.87 -1.62 15.86
C SER A 74 -5.47 -1.87 15.27
N VAL A 75 -5.41 -2.56 14.14
CA VAL A 75 -4.19 -2.86 13.39
C VAL A 75 -4.21 -2.13 12.04
N GLY A 76 -3.04 -1.81 11.50
CA GLY A 76 -2.87 -0.99 10.31
C GLY A 76 -1.91 0.18 10.50
N GLY A 77 -1.22 0.55 9.42
CA GLY A 77 -0.34 1.71 9.35
C GLY A 77 0.97 1.58 10.12
N ILE A 78 1.59 2.72 10.41
CA ILE A 78 2.95 2.76 10.94
C ILE A 78 3.13 1.94 12.21
N CYS A 79 4.21 1.16 12.26
CA CYS A 79 4.66 0.39 13.40
C CYS A 79 3.58 -0.58 13.95
N SER A 80 2.61 -0.99 13.12
CA SER A 80 1.54 -1.89 13.51
C SER A 80 2.05 -3.31 13.81
N PRO A 81 1.57 -3.97 14.88
CA PRO A 81 1.93 -5.35 15.16
C PRO A 81 1.37 -6.31 14.11
N SER A 82 1.90 -7.54 14.06
CA SER A 82 1.38 -8.58 13.19
C SER A 82 -0.08 -8.93 13.53
N TYR A 83 -0.90 -9.09 12.50
CA TYR A 83 -2.29 -9.51 12.58
C TYR A 83 -2.46 -10.93 12.04
N TYR A 84 -3.13 -11.81 12.78
CA TYR A 84 -3.43 -13.15 12.29
C TYR A 84 -4.70 -13.13 11.43
N GLY A 85 -4.55 -13.40 10.13
CA GLY A 85 -5.66 -13.36 9.18
C GLY A 85 -6.70 -14.45 9.48
N SER A 86 -7.89 -14.05 9.91
CA SER A 86 -8.98 -14.97 10.27
C SER A 86 -10.09 -15.11 9.21
N THR A 87 -10.17 -14.19 8.23
CA THR A 87 -11.40 -13.98 7.44
C THR A 87 -11.26 -13.84 5.91
N SER A 88 -10.06 -13.73 5.33
CA SER A 88 -9.88 -13.67 3.86
C SER A 88 -9.34 -15.01 3.33
N SER A 89 -9.94 -15.55 2.25
CA SER A 89 -9.59 -16.88 1.69
C SER A 89 -8.12 -17.03 1.31
N ASN A 90 -7.45 -15.92 0.95
CA ASN A 90 -6.06 -15.93 0.47
C ASN A 90 -5.04 -15.65 1.58
N THR A 91 -5.48 -15.20 2.76
CA THR A 91 -4.61 -14.87 3.90
C THR A 91 -5.00 -15.59 5.19
N ALA A 92 -6.02 -16.46 5.13
CA ALA A 92 -6.50 -17.23 6.27
C ALA A 92 -5.38 -18.09 6.86
N GLY A 93 -5.20 -18.02 8.18
CA GLY A 93 -4.20 -18.79 8.90
C GLY A 93 -2.76 -18.27 8.74
N ARG A 94 -2.57 -17.06 8.20
CA ARG A 94 -1.25 -16.45 7.98
C ARG A 94 -1.11 -15.16 8.80
N ASN A 95 0.13 -14.88 9.23
CA ASN A 95 0.47 -13.59 9.81
C ASN A 95 0.57 -12.54 8.70
N LEU A 96 -0.12 -11.42 8.90
CA LEU A 96 -0.10 -10.24 8.07
C LEU A 96 0.60 -9.10 8.81
N TYR A 97 1.34 -8.30 8.06
CA TYR A 97 2.03 -7.11 8.54
C TYR A 97 1.39 -5.91 7.86
N LEU A 98 0.47 -5.26 8.57
CA LEU A 98 -0.40 -4.20 8.04
C LEU A 98 0.27 -2.82 8.10
N ASN A 99 1.59 -2.78 8.32
CA ASN A 99 2.43 -1.60 8.21
C ASN A 99 2.88 -1.38 6.75
N THR A 100 1.96 -1.55 5.81
CA THR A 100 2.25 -1.58 4.38
C THR A 100 1.38 -0.61 3.58
N GLY A 101 1.95 -0.19 2.46
CA GLY A 101 1.28 0.54 1.41
C GLY A 101 1.90 0.23 0.05
N LEU A 102 1.23 0.66 -1.02
CA LEU A 102 1.78 0.59 -2.36
C LEU A 102 1.46 1.83 -3.18
N THR A 103 2.33 2.17 -4.12
CA THR A 103 2.10 3.18 -5.15
C THR A 103 2.41 2.58 -6.52
N THR A 104 1.53 2.79 -7.49
CA THR A 104 1.81 2.52 -8.90
C THR A 104 2.09 3.81 -9.67
N THR A 105 3.02 3.71 -10.62
CA THR A 105 3.36 4.80 -11.55
C THR A 105 2.66 4.66 -12.91
N ARG A 106 1.66 3.78 -13.01
CA ARG A 106 0.92 3.50 -14.24
C ARG A 106 -0.58 3.65 -14.00
N ASN A 107 -1.24 4.52 -14.77
CA ASN A 107 -2.67 4.75 -14.65
C ASN A 107 -3.50 3.60 -15.26
N SER A 108 -4.83 3.68 -15.13
CA SER A 108 -5.79 2.72 -15.68
C SER A 108 -5.76 2.61 -17.21
N PHE A 109 -5.25 3.63 -17.92
CA PHE A 109 -5.04 3.62 -19.38
C PHE A 109 -3.70 3.01 -19.81
N GLY A 110 -2.89 2.50 -18.88
CA GLY A 110 -1.59 1.93 -19.19
C GLY A 110 -0.49 2.95 -19.43
N GLN A 111 -0.72 4.23 -19.13
CA GLN A 111 0.24 5.32 -19.31
C GLN A 111 1.00 5.61 -18.02
N ARG A 112 2.23 6.09 -18.15
CA ARG A 112 3.04 6.55 -17.02
C ARG A 112 2.52 7.89 -16.51
N ILE A 113 2.26 7.98 -15.20
CA ILE A 113 1.93 9.24 -14.53
C ILE A 113 3.17 10.13 -14.40
N ILE A 114 2.99 11.44 -14.26
CA ILE A 114 4.14 12.34 -14.08
C ILE A 114 4.74 12.18 -12.68
N THR A 115 6.01 12.50 -12.52
CA THR A 115 6.72 12.37 -11.23
C THR A 115 6.02 13.14 -10.10
N ARG A 116 5.43 14.30 -10.39
CA ARG A 116 4.70 15.10 -9.39
C ARG A 116 3.46 14.36 -8.89
N GLU A 117 2.71 13.70 -9.77
CA GLU A 117 1.56 12.87 -9.39
C GLU A 117 2.02 11.67 -8.56
N ALA A 118 3.09 10.98 -8.98
CA ALA A 118 3.62 9.84 -8.23
C ALA A 118 4.03 10.21 -6.79
N VAL A 119 4.68 11.36 -6.61
CA VAL A 119 5.04 11.88 -5.28
C VAL A 119 3.79 12.19 -4.45
N LEU A 120 2.76 12.80 -5.03
CA LEU A 120 1.50 13.08 -4.33
C LEU A 120 0.78 11.80 -3.91
N VAL A 121 0.73 10.80 -4.79
CA VAL A 121 0.14 9.49 -4.47
C VAL A 121 0.90 8.83 -3.33
N THR A 122 2.24 8.77 -3.39
CA THR A 122 3.02 8.18 -2.27
C THR A 122 2.82 8.95 -0.97
N ALA A 123 2.77 10.28 -1.01
CA ALA A 123 2.50 11.08 0.18
C ALA A 123 1.09 10.82 0.75
N HIS A 124 0.09 10.66 -0.13
CA HIS A 124 -1.28 10.31 0.26
C HIS A 124 -1.34 8.96 0.97
N GLU A 125 -0.71 7.92 0.41
CA GLU A 125 -0.65 6.60 1.04
C GLU A 125 0.12 6.60 2.37
N PHE A 126 1.18 7.40 2.48
CA PHE A 126 1.85 7.61 3.77
C PHE A 126 0.94 8.31 4.77
N GLY A 127 0.10 9.26 4.33
CA GLY A 127 -0.92 9.90 5.16
C GLY A 127 -1.90 8.88 5.75
N HIS A 128 -2.38 7.94 4.92
CA HIS A 128 -3.18 6.81 5.40
C HIS A 128 -2.44 5.97 6.44
N ASN A 129 -1.19 5.56 6.16
CA ASN A 129 -0.41 4.83 7.15
C ASN A 129 -0.17 5.62 8.45
N TRP A 130 -0.22 6.95 8.40
CA TRP A 130 -0.16 7.82 9.58
C TRP A 130 -1.52 8.02 10.28
N GLY A 131 -2.60 7.51 9.68
CA GLY A 131 -3.96 7.51 10.23
C GLY A 131 -4.88 8.60 9.70
N SER A 132 -4.45 9.34 8.66
CA SER A 132 -5.36 10.27 7.97
C SER A 132 -6.38 9.47 7.17
N GLU A 133 -7.67 9.74 7.40
CA GLU A 133 -8.72 9.35 6.46
C GLU A 133 -8.76 10.32 5.29
N HIS A 134 -9.63 10.06 4.31
CA HIS A 134 -9.91 11.04 3.26
C HIS A 134 -10.52 12.31 3.85
N ASP A 135 -10.19 13.45 3.26
CA ASP A 135 -10.81 14.72 3.63
C ASP A 135 -12.33 14.66 3.46
N PRO A 136 -13.11 15.15 4.44
CA PRO A 136 -14.55 15.28 4.28
C PRO A 136 -14.87 16.34 3.22
N HIS A 137 -16.05 16.22 2.60
CA HIS A 137 -16.55 17.21 1.63
C HIS A 137 -17.04 18.49 2.32
N THR A 138 -16.12 19.24 2.93
CA THR A 138 -16.35 20.55 3.56
C THR A 138 -15.43 21.60 2.93
N GLU A 139 -15.80 22.88 2.95
CA GLU A 139 -14.94 23.94 2.40
C GLU A 139 -13.59 24.08 3.11
N GLU A 140 -13.53 23.69 4.40
CA GLU A 140 -12.32 23.74 5.20
C GLU A 140 -11.28 22.68 4.76
N CYS A 141 -11.71 21.46 4.46
CA CYS A 141 -10.81 20.34 4.13
C CYS A 141 -10.77 20.00 2.63
N SER A 142 -11.76 20.44 1.86
CA SER A 142 -11.88 20.23 0.41
C SER A 142 -12.33 21.53 -0.28
N PRO A 143 -11.47 22.57 -0.28
CA PRO A 143 -11.80 23.85 -0.86
C PRO A 143 -11.99 23.75 -2.39
N PRO A 144 -12.80 24.64 -2.99
CA PRO A 144 -12.99 24.68 -4.43
C PRO A 144 -11.68 24.98 -5.17
N ALA A 145 -11.55 24.45 -6.38
CA ALA A 145 -10.44 24.78 -7.26
C ALA A 145 -10.38 26.31 -7.49
N GLN A 146 -9.18 26.87 -7.41
CA GLN A 146 -8.91 28.28 -7.73
C GLN A 146 -8.80 28.51 -9.23
#